data_AF-A0A9D9XQH7-F1
#
_entry.id   AF-A0A9D9XQH7-F1
#
_cell.length_a   1.000
_cell.length_b   1.000
_cell.length_c   1.000
_cell.angle_alpha   90.00
_cell.angle_beta   90.00
_cell.angle_gamma   90.00
#
_symmetry.space_group_name_H-M   'P 1'
#
loop_
_entity.id
_entity.type
_entity.pdbx_description
1 polymer ?
#
loop_
_entity_poly.entity_id
_entity_poly.type
_entity_poly.pdbx_seq_one_letter_code
_entity_poly.pdbx_strand_id
1 'polypeptide(L)'
;MMRLPMATLTLSLSLFAVAATAECSREAAPAIPDGAVATLEDMKAAQGVVKAYMASGTAYLTCLDEEGKAAGEEEAVEARAARIASYNAAVDEQTDVATRFNAALQAYKARN
;
A
#
# COMPACT_ATOMS: atom_id res chain seq x y z
N MET A 1 -26.09 -47.40 46.04
CA MET A 1 -26.20 -48.02 44.71
C MET A 1 -27.00 -47.04 43.87
N MET A 2 -26.46 -46.32 42.89
CA MET A 2 -25.69 -46.73 41.71
C MET A 2 -24.67 -45.63 41.34
N ARG A 3 -23.46 -46.02 40.95
CA ARG A 3 -22.41 -45.17 40.35
C ARG A 3 -22.54 -45.20 38.82
N LEU A 4 -22.27 -44.11 38.10
CA LEU A 4 -21.90 -44.08 36.67
C LEU A 4 -21.19 -42.73 36.34
N PRO A 5 -20.43 -42.59 35.23
CA PRO A 5 -19.00 -42.27 35.28
C PRO A 5 -18.61 -40.99 34.53
N MET A 6 -17.34 -40.64 34.68
CA MET A 6 -16.56 -39.68 33.88
C MET A 6 -16.87 -39.76 32.37
N ALA A 7 -17.24 -38.64 31.75
CA ALA A 7 -17.05 -38.40 30.32
C ALA A 7 -16.72 -36.92 30.11
N THR A 8 -15.45 -36.68 29.78
CA THR A 8 -14.83 -35.41 29.42
C THR A 8 -15.50 -34.79 28.19
N LEU A 9 -16.05 -33.58 28.32
CA LEU A 9 -16.48 -32.78 27.17
C LEU A 9 -15.50 -31.62 26.98
N THR A 10 -14.37 -31.92 26.32
CA THR A 10 -13.46 -30.91 25.77
C THR A 10 -14.19 -30.14 24.68
N LEU A 11 -14.57 -28.90 24.97
CA LEU A 11 -15.11 -27.95 24.01
C LEU A 11 -13.94 -27.45 23.14
N SER A 12 -13.71 -28.11 22.01
CA SER A 12 -12.75 -27.69 20.98
C SER A 12 -13.25 -26.40 20.31
N LEU A 13 -12.71 -25.28 20.77
CA LEU A 13 -12.89 -23.97 20.14
C LEU A 13 -12.16 -23.99 18.79
N SER A 14 -12.90 -24.23 17.71
CA SER A 14 -12.40 -24.13 16.35
C SER A 14 -12.17 -22.64 16.06
N LEU A 15 -10.90 -22.23 16.01
CA LEU A 15 -10.53 -20.92 15.46
C LEU A 15 -10.88 -20.93 13.97
N PHE A 16 -11.99 -20.30 13.61
CA PHE A 16 -12.19 -19.84 12.25
C PHE A 16 -11.21 -18.70 12.01
N ALA A 17 -10.11 -18.97 11.32
CA ALA A 17 -9.29 -17.93 10.74
C ALA A 17 -10.13 -17.25 9.64
N VAL A 18 -10.69 -16.08 9.95
CA VAL A 18 -11.20 -15.18 8.92
C VAL A 18 -9.96 -14.75 8.13
N ALA A 19 -9.78 -15.32 6.95
CA ALA A 19 -8.89 -14.75 5.96
C ALA A 19 -9.46 -13.38 5.61
N ALA A 20 -8.91 -12.32 6.19
CA ALA A 20 -9.18 -10.98 5.73
C ALA A 20 -8.69 -10.91 4.28
N THR A 21 -9.60 -10.78 3.32
CA THR A 21 -9.24 -10.31 1.97
C THR A 21 -8.84 -8.86 2.14
N ALA A 22 -7.56 -8.63 2.41
CA ALA A 22 -7.01 -7.29 2.43
C ALA A 22 -7.03 -6.78 0.98
N GLU A 23 -8.02 -5.96 0.63
CA GLU A 23 -8.02 -5.21 -0.62
C GLU A 23 -6.72 -4.40 -0.71
N CYS A 24 -6.04 -4.48 -1.86
CA CYS A 24 -4.82 -3.71 -2.06
C CYS A 24 -5.12 -2.22 -1.90
N SER A 25 -4.39 -1.54 -1.02
CA SER A 25 -4.58 -0.11 -0.75
C SER A 25 -3.24 0.62 -0.62
N ARG A 26 -3.27 1.94 -0.87
CA ARG A 26 -2.11 2.83 -0.75
C ARG A 26 -2.49 4.18 -0.17
N GLU A 27 -1.49 4.88 0.36
CA GLU A 27 -1.61 6.28 0.72
C GLU A 27 -1.88 7.15 -0.52
N ALA A 28 -2.63 8.23 -0.32
CA ALA A 28 -2.84 9.23 -1.37
C ALA A 28 -1.56 10.03 -1.64
N ALA A 29 -1.42 10.53 -2.87
CA ALA A 29 -0.28 11.36 -3.24
C ALA A 29 -0.15 12.58 -2.31
N PRO A 30 1.05 12.85 -1.78
CA PRO A 30 1.25 13.96 -0.87
C PRO A 30 1.33 15.29 -1.61
N ALA A 31 0.93 16.36 -0.92
CA ALA A 31 1.25 17.71 -1.36
C ALA A 31 2.76 17.95 -1.29
N ILE A 32 3.32 18.56 -2.33
CA ILE A 32 4.74 18.95 -2.37
C ILE A 32 4.80 20.47 -2.17
N PRO A 33 5.57 20.97 -1.19
CA PRO A 33 5.68 22.41 -0.96
C PRO A 33 6.44 23.10 -2.11
N ASP A 34 6.17 24.39 -2.31
CA ASP A 34 6.89 25.20 -3.29
C ASP A 34 8.33 25.46 -2.82
N GLY A 35 9.28 24.84 -3.50
CA GLY A 35 10.70 24.98 -3.23
C GLY A 35 11.25 26.40 -3.38
N ALA A 36 10.55 27.35 -4.02
CA ALA A 36 10.96 28.74 -4.08
C ALA A 36 10.74 29.50 -2.75
N VAL A 37 9.84 29.02 -1.87
CA VAL A 37 9.52 29.67 -0.58
C VAL A 37 9.62 28.76 0.65
N ALA A 38 9.55 27.43 0.48
CA ALA A 38 9.57 26.44 1.57
C ALA A 38 10.83 26.51 2.45
N THR A 39 10.71 26.31 3.76
CA THR A 39 11.85 26.24 4.68
C THR A 39 12.62 24.92 4.58
N LEU A 40 13.80 24.83 5.21
CA LEU A 40 14.53 23.56 5.32
C LEU A 40 13.68 22.48 6.04
N GLU A 41 12.91 22.89 7.05
CA GLU A 41 12.04 22.01 7.82
C GLU A 41 10.91 21.47 6.94
N ASP A 42 10.27 22.34 6.14
CA ASP A 42 9.23 21.94 5.19
C ASP A 42 9.77 20.93 4.17
N MET A 43 10.95 21.17 3.61
CA MET A 43 11.56 20.27 2.63
C MET A 43 11.94 18.91 3.24
N LYS A 44 12.39 18.89 4.51
CA LYS A 44 12.67 17.64 5.24
C LYS A 44 11.39 16.87 5.57
N ALA A 45 10.33 17.56 6.00
CA ALA A 45 9.03 16.96 6.25
C ALA A 45 8.46 16.37 4.95
N ALA A 46 8.50 17.12 3.86
CA ALA A 46 8.10 16.65 2.53
C ALA A 46 8.89 15.41 2.09
N GLN A 47 10.20 15.37 2.32
CA GLN A 47 11.01 14.17 2.04
C GLN A 47 10.52 12.95 2.82
N GLY A 48 10.19 13.12 4.09
CA GLY A 48 9.66 12.05 4.94
C GLY A 48 8.35 11.50 4.41
N VAL A 49 7.40 12.38 4.09
CA VAL A 49 6.09 11.99 3.55
C VAL A 49 6.22 11.35 2.17
N VAL A 50 7.05 11.89 1.28
CA VAL A 50 7.30 11.27 -0.04
C VAL A 50 7.87 9.87 0.11
N LYS A 51 8.80 9.63 1.05
CA LYS A 51 9.32 8.28 1.31
C LYS A 51 8.24 7.32 1.80
N ALA A 52 7.37 7.76 2.71
CA ALA A 52 6.25 6.95 3.19
C ALA A 52 5.28 6.59 2.05
N TYR A 53 4.91 7.57 1.24
CA TYR A 53 4.08 7.38 0.05
C TYR A 53 4.72 6.39 -0.95
N MET A 54 6.03 6.51 -1.22
CA MET A 54 6.73 5.56 -2.10
C MET A 54 6.71 4.14 -1.53
N ALA A 55 6.94 3.97 -0.24
CA ALA A 55 6.89 2.67 0.42
C ALA A 55 5.47 2.06 0.37
N SER A 56 4.44 2.87 0.64
CA SER A 56 3.04 2.46 0.54
C SER A 56 2.68 2.05 -0.90
N GLY A 57 3.09 2.82 -1.90
CA GLY A 57 2.89 2.49 -3.31
C GLY A 57 3.60 1.19 -3.71
N THR A 58 4.85 0.96 -3.29
CA THR A 58 5.54 -0.32 -3.54
C THR A 58 4.82 -1.51 -2.92
N ALA A 59 4.29 -1.36 -1.70
CA ALA A 59 3.49 -2.40 -1.07
C ALA A 59 2.20 -2.69 -1.85
N TYR A 60 1.55 -1.65 -2.35
CA TYR A 60 0.37 -1.77 -3.21
C TYR A 60 0.67 -2.49 -4.53
N LEU A 61 1.73 -2.10 -5.25
CA LEU A 61 2.15 -2.77 -6.48
C LEU A 61 2.44 -4.26 -6.24
N THR A 62 3.14 -4.56 -5.14
CA THR A 62 3.42 -5.95 -4.73
C THR A 62 2.12 -6.72 -4.48
N CYS A 63 1.15 -6.10 -3.80
CA CYS A 63 -0.15 -6.70 -3.54
C CYS A 63 -0.89 -7.04 -4.84
N LEU A 64 -0.96 -6.11 -5.79
CA LEU A 64 -1.58 -6.35 -7.10
C LEU A 64 -0.87 -7.49 -7.87
N ASP A 65 0.46 -7.56 -7.81
CA ASP A 65 1.20 -8.66 -8.44
C ASP A 65 0.85 -10.02 -7.82
N GLU A 66 0.73 -10.09 -6.49
CA GLU A 66 0.33 -11.32 -5.80
C GLU A 66 -1.13 -11.72 -6.08
N GLU A 67 -2.05 -10.76 -6.18
CA GLU A 67 -3.43 -11.03 -6.63
C GLU A 67 -3.45 -11.66 -8.03
N GLY A 68 -2.63 -11.14 -8.95
CA GLY A 68 -2.51 -11.70 -10.30
C GLY A 68 -1.92 -13.09 -10.33
N LYS A 69 -0.91 -13.36 -9.50
CA LYS A 69 -0.34 -14.71 -9.36
C LYS A 69 -1.34 -15.69 -8.76
N ALA A 70 -2.10 -15.25 -7.76
CA ALA A 70 -3.11 -16.08 -7.09
C ALA A 70 -4.29 -16.41 -8.03
N ALA A 71 -4.70 -15.45 -8.87
CA ALA A 71 -5.77 -15.68 -9.85
C ALA A 71 -5.33 -16.56 -11.03
N GLY A 72 -4.05 -16.50 -11.42
CA GLY A 72 -3.49 -17.35 -12.47
C GLY A 72 -4.16 -17.17 -13.84
N GLU A 73 -4.28 -18.25 -14.61
CA GLU A 73 -4.93 -18.25 -15.94
C GLU A 73 -6.46 -18.15 -15.85
N GLU A 74 -7.04 -18.41 -14.67
CA GLU A 74 -8.50 -18.41 -14.44
C GLU A 74 -9.04 -16.99 -14.20
N GLU A 75 -8.15 -16.01 -14.11
CA GLU A 75 -8.53 -14.62 -13.97
C GLU A 75 -9.33 -14.12 -15.18
N ALA A 76 -10.51 -13.54 -14.90
CA ALA A 76 -11.31 -12.87 -15.92
C ALA A 76 -10.51 -11.75 -16.61
N VAL A 77 -10.59 -11.69 -17.95
CA VAL A 77 -9.84 -10.73 -18.78
C VAL A 77 -10.04 -9.29 -18.32
N GLU A 78 -11.28 -8.90 -18.00
CA GLU A 78 -11.60 -7.56 -17.51
C GLU A 78 -10.98 -7.28 -16.12
N ALA A 79 -10.95 -8.27 -15.23
CA ALA A 79 -10.30 -8.13 -13.93
C ALA A 79 -8.79 -7.96 -14.08
N ARG A 80 -8.17 -8.72 -14.98
CA ARG A 80 -6.74 -8.60 -15.33
C ARG A 80 -6.42 -7.22 -15.88
N ALA A 81 -7.23 -6.74 -16.83
CA ALA A 81 -7.06 -5.42 -17.42
C ALA A 81 -7.18 -4.31 -16.37
N ALA A 82 -8.19 -4.39 -15.49
CA ALA A 82 -8.39 -3.43 -14.41
C ALA A 82 -7.20 -3.42 -13.43
N ARG A 83 -6.68 -4.59 -13.04
CA ARG A 83 -5.54 -4.66 -12.12
C ARG A 83 -4.26 -4.09 -12.75
N ILE A 84 -3.97 -4.43 -14.00
CA ILE A 84 -2.82 -3.87 -14.73
C ILE A 84 -2.96 -2.35 -14.89
N ALA A 85 -4.17 -1.86 -15.17
CA ALA A 85 -4.42 -0.42 -15.25
C ALA A 85 -4.15 0.28 -13.91
N SER A 86 -4.61 -0.29 -12.79
CA SER A 86 -4.34 0.22 -11.44
C SER A 86 -2.84 0.22 -11.11
N TYR A 87 -2.11 -0.84 -11.50
CA TYR A 87 -0.67 -0.92 -11.34
C TYR A 87 0.04 0.22 -12.08
N ASN A 88 -0.26 0.39 -13.37
CA ASN A 88 0.39 1.40 -14.21
C ASN A 88 0.05 2.82 -13.72
N ALA A 89 -1.22 3.09 -13.40
CA ALA A 89 -1.65 4.36 -12.83
C ALA A 89 -0.92 4.65 -11.51
N ALA A 90 -0.64 3.61 -10.72
CA ALA A 90 0.10 3.76 -9.48
C ALA A 90 1.57 4.15 -9.70
N VAL A 91 2.25 3.50 -10.65
CA VAL A 91 3.62 3.82 -11.06
C VAL A 91 3.72 5.25 -11.64
N ASP A 92 2.75 5.65 -12.46
CA ASP A 92 2.71 6.98 -13.07
C ASP A 92 2.58 8.07 -11.98
N GLU A 93 1.67 7.89 -11.02
CA GLU A 93 1.52 8.84 -9.91
C GLU A 93 2.78 8.91 -9.02
N GLN A 94 3.43 7.77 -8.74
CA GLN A 94 4.70 7.75 -8.02
C GLN A 94 5.80 8.51 -8.79
N THR A 95 5.84 8.36 -10.10
CA THR A 95 6.80 9.07 -10.95
C THR A 95 6.54 10.58 -10.95
N ASP A 96 5.28 11.01 -11.01
CA ASP A 96 4.89 12.41 -10.90
C ASP A 96 5.31 13.00 -9.54
N VAL A 97 4.94 12.35 -8.44
CA VAL A 97 5.29 12.80 -7.08
C VAL A 97 6.80 12.95 -6.92
N ALA A 98 7.59 11.97 -7.40
CA ALA A 98 9.04 12.05 -7.38
C ALA A 98 9.58 13.23 -8.19
N THR A 99 9.02 13.45 -9.39
CA THR A 99 9.38 14.55 -10.29
C THR A 99 9.12 15.91 -9.63
N ARG A 100 7.93 16.11 -9.06
CA ARG A 100 7.56 17.34 -8.34
C ARG A 100 8.46 17.59 -7.14
N PHE A 101 8.74 16.56 -6.33
CA PHE A 101 9.62 16.70 -5.18
C PHE A 101 11.05 17.09 -5.60
N ASN A 102 11.58 16.48 -6.67
CA ASN A 102 12.87 16.84 -7.22
C ASN A 102 12.90 18.29 -7.72
N ALA A 103 11.85 18.74 -8.42
CA ALA A 103 11.73 20.13 -8.87
C ALA A 103 11.71 21.11 -7.68
N ALA A 104 10.92 20.82 -6.64
CA ALA A 104 10.90 21.62 -5.41
C ALA A 104 12.28 21.65 -4.73
N LEU A 105 12.98 20.51 -4.67
CA LEU A 105 14.33 20.45 -4.11
C LEU A 105 15.33 21.30 -4.91
N GLN A 106 15.24 21.32 -6.24
CA GLN A 106 16.10 22.17 -7.06
C GLN A 106 15.79 23.66 -6.87
N ALA A 107 14.51 24.05 -6.82
CA ALA A 107 14.12 25.42 -6.54
C ALA A 107 14.60 25.90 -5.16
N TYR A 108 14.52 25.04 -4.14
CA TYR A 108 15.06 25.32 -2.80
C TYR A 108 16.58 25.52 -2.83
N LYS A 109 17.31 24.68 -3.56
CA LYS A 109 18.77 24.79 -3.69
C LYS A 109 19.20 26.02 -4.50
N ALA A 110 18.40 26.46 -5.47
CA ALA A 110 18.77 27.60 -6.31
C ALA A 110 18.73 28.95 -5.56
N ARG A 111 17.98 29.03 -4.45
CA ARG A 111 17.82 30.27 -3.66
C ARG A 111 18.64 30.32 -2.37
N ASN A 112 19.34 29.25 -2.00
CA ASN A 112 20.13 29.12 -0.76
C ASN A 112 21.57 28.72 -1.07
#